data_AF-A0AAW2W5G2-F1
#
_entry.id   AF-A0AAW2W5G2-F1
#
_cell.length_a   1.000
_cell.length_b   1.000
_cell.length_c   1.000
_cell.angle_alpha   90.00
_cell.angle_beta   90.00
_cell.angle_gamma   90.00
#
_symmetry.space_group_name_H-M   'P 1'
#
loop_
_entity.id
_entity.type
_entity.pdbx_description
1 polymer ?
#
loop_
_entity_poly.entity_id
_entity_poly.type
_entity_poly.pdbx_seq_one_letter_code
_entity_poly.pdbx_strand_id
1 'polypeptide(L)'
;MVKNYPKVSEEYLKAVETWKKNLRGFIAFKHCAPLMLRLAWHSAELAGVVAVEVAGGPEVPFHPGRQDKDEPPTDGRLPNATKGCDHLRDVFTKQMGLSEQDIVVLSGGRTLGRCHKDCSGYEGPWTANRLIFDNSYFK
;
A
#
# COMPACT_ATOMS: atom_id res chain seq x y z
N MET A 1 7.79 19.80 -3.17
CA MET A 1 7.74 19.86 -4.65
C MET A 1 6.30 19.76 -5.08
N VAL A 2 5.84 20.66 -5.98
CA VAL A 2 4.50 20.56 -6.57
C VAL A 2 4.51 19.40 -7.58
N LYS A 3 3.55 18.47 -7.48
CA LYS A 3 3.42 17.36 -8.43
C LYS A 3 2.82 17.88 -9.75
N ASN A 4 3.41 17.47 -10.87
CA ASN A 4 2.87 17.75 -12.21
C ASN A 4 2.36 16.44 -12.82
N TYR A 5 1.04 16.23 -12.81
CA TYR A 5 0.43 14.99 -13.26
C TYR A 5 0.24 14.98 -14.79
N PRO A 6 0.51 13.86 -15.48
CA PRO A 6 0.30 13.77 -16.92
C PRO A 6 -1.19 13.86 -17.27
N LYS A 7 -1.49 14.48 -18.41
CA LYS A 7 -2.83 14.38 -19.00
C LYS A 7 -3.02 12.99 -19.59
N VAL A 8 -4.17 12.38 -19.30
CA VAL A 8 -4.61 11.10 -19.88
C VAL A 8 -5.91 11.32 -20.67
N SER A 9 -6.24 10.41 -21.58
CA SER A 9 -7.48 10.52 -22.36
C SER A 9 -8.72 10.33 -21.49
N GLU A 10 -9.86 10.86 -21.93
CA GLU A 10 -11.15 10.65 -21.26
C GLU A 10 -11.54 9.17 -21.19
N GLU A 11 -11.20 8.39 -22.22
CA GLU A 11 -11.41 6.95 -22.24
C GLU A 11 -10.62 6.26 -21.12
N TYR A 12 -9.36 6.64 -20.91
CA TYR A 12 -8.54 6.11 -19.84
C TYR A 12 -9.13 6.45 -18.46
N LEU A 13 -9.61 7.68 -18.26
CA LEU A 13 -10.27 8.08 -17.02
C LEU A 13 -11.53 7.25 -16.75
N LYS A 14 -12.38 7.05 -17.77
CA LYS A 14 -13.58 6.20 -17.67
C LYS A 14 -13.24 4.75 -17.33
N ALA A 15 -12.15 4.23 -17.90
CA ALA A 15 -11.64 2.90 -17.56
C ALA A 15 -11.20 2.82 -16.09
N VAL A 16 -10.42 3.79 -15.60
CA VAL A 16 -9.99 3.86 -14.20
C VAL A 16 -11.16 3.85 -13.24
N GLU A 17 -12.21 4.64 -13.49
CA GLU A 17 -13.40 4.67 -12.63
C GLU A 17 -14.17 3.34 -12.64
N THR A 18 -14.29 2.72 -13.82
CA THR A 18 -14.88 1.37 -13.95
C THR A 18 -14.08 0.35 -13.15
N TRP A 19 -12.75 0.36 -13.28
CA TRP A 19 -11.87 -0.55 -12.55
C TRP A 19 -11.90 -0.30 -11.04
N LYS A 20 -11.98 0.95 -10.59
CA LYS A 20 -12.13 1.29 -9.16
C LYS A 20 -13.37 0.63 -8.57
N LYS A 21 -14.52 0.69 -9.28
CA LYS A 21 -15.77 0.03 -8.86
C LYS A 21 -15.65 -1.50 -8.83
N ASN A 22 -15.07 -2.09 -9.87
CA ASN A 22 -14.87 -3.54 -9.95
C ASN A 22 -13.95 -4.05 -8.85
N LEU A 23 -12.85 -3.34 -8.58
CA LEU A 23 -11.92 -3.65 -7.51
C LEU A 23 -12.58 -3.56 -6.13
N ARG A 24 -13.47 -2.59 -5.89
CA ARG A 24 -14.20 -2.51 -4.60
C ARG A 24 -14.99 -3.79 -4.35
N GLY A 25 -15.78 -4.22 -5.34
CA GLY A 25 -16.56 -5.45 -5.24
C GLY A 25 -15.67 -6.69 -5.07
N PHE A 26 -14.61 -6.81 -5.87
CA PHE A 26 -13.69 -7.94 -5.80
C PHE A 26 -12.97 -8.03 -4.45
N ILE A 27 -12.42 -6.92 -3.96
CA ILE A 27 -11.64 -6.88 -2.72
C ILE A 27 -12.51 -7.19 -1.51
N ALA A 28 -13.73 -6.62 -1.47
CA ALA A 28 -14.70 -6.89 -0.41
C ALA A 28 -15.13 -8.37 -0.43
N PHE A 29 -15.47 -8.91 -1.60
CA PHE A 29 -15.92 -10.29 -1.75
C PHE A 29 -14.83 -11.32 -1.43
N LYS A 30 -13.57 -11.05 -1.80
CA LYS A 30 -12.45 -11.97 -1.56
C LYS A 30 -11.77 -11.77 -0.21
N HIS A 31 -12.17 -10.76 0.57
CA HIS A 31 -11.54 -10.40 1.84
C HIS A 31 -10.02 -10.22 1.73
N CYS A 32 -9.55 -9.68 0.60
CA CYS A 32 -8.14 -9.62 0.25
C CYS A 32 -7.52 -8.22 0.36
N ALA A 33 -8.21 -7.27 1.00
CA ALA A 33 -7.73 -5.90 1.20
C ALA A 33 -6.30 -5.83 1.78
N PRO A 34 -5.93 -6.61 2.82
CA PRO A 34 -4.57 -6.54 3.35
C PRO A 34 -3.49 -6.96 2.33
N LEU A 35 -3.80 -7.97 1.50
CA LEU A 35 -2.87 -8.43 0.47
C LEU A 35 -2.76 -7.43 -0.69
N MET A 36 -3.87 -6.79 -1.07
CA MET A 36 -3.88 -5.75 -2.09
C MET A 36 -3.14 -4.50 -1.63
N LEU A 37 -3.27 -4.10 -0.36
CA LEU A 37 -2.47 -3.02 0.23
C LEU A 37 -0.98 -3.38 0.26
N ARG A 38 -0.62 -4.62 0.60
CA ARG A 38 0.78 -5.09 0.54
C ARG A 38 1.32 -5.08 -0.90
N LEU A 39 0.53 -5.52 -1.88
CA LEU A 39 0.93 -5.45 -3.29
C LEU A 39 1.08 -4.01 -3.75
N ALA A 40 0.23 -3.08 -3.28
CA ALA A 40 0.34 -1.66 -3.58
C ALA A 40 1.59 -1.02 -2.99
N TRP A 41 1.93 -1.39 -1.75
CA TRP A 41 3.21 -1.03 -1.13
C TRP A 41 4.41 -1.49 -1.98
N HIS A 42 4.26 -2.60 -2.72
CA HIS A 42 5.29 -3.10 -3.62
C HIS A 42 5.20 -2.51 -5.06
N SER A 43 4.01 -2.16 -5.58
CA SER A 43 3.84 -1.59 -6.94
C SER A 43 2.39 -1.27 -7.41
N ALA A 44 1.34 -1.89 -6.88
CA ALA A 44 -0.03 -1.81 -7.45
C ALA A 44 -0.96 -0.74 -6.84
N GLU A 45 -0.82 0.54 -7.21
CA GLU A 45 -1.46 1.64 -6.45
C GLU A 45 -3.00 1.64 -6.43
N LEU A 46 -3.71 1.48 -7.56
CA LEU A 46 -5.18 1.62 -7.56
C LEU A 46 -5.85 0.58 -6.66
N ALA A 47 -5.36 -0.66 -6.70
CA ALA A 47 -5.83 -1.72 -5.82
C ALA A 47 -5.53 -1.42 -4.34
N GLY A 48 -4.40 -0.77 -4.03
CA GLY A 48 -4.08 -0.32 -2.68
C GLY A 48 -5.01 0.76 -2.16
N VAL A 49 -5.29 1.78 -2.98
CA VAL A 49 -6.24 2.85 -2.65
C VAL A 49 -7.61 2.24 -2.34
N VAL A 50 -8.09 1.36 -3.21
CA VAL A 50 -9.38 0.68 -3.01
C VAL A 50 -9.35 -0.22 -1.77
N ALA A 51 -8.24 -0.91 -1.49
CA ALA A 51 -8.10 -1.75 -0.31
C ALA A 51 -8.22 -0.96 1.01
N VAL A 52 -7.60 0.23 1.08
CA VAL A 52 -7.74 1.13 2.23
C VAL A 52 -9.19 1.57 2.38
N GLU A 53 -9.82 2.02 1.29
CA GLU A 53 -11.21 2.50 1.28
C GLU A 53 -12.19 1.40 1.72
N VAL A 54 -12.10 0.19 1.14
CA VAL A 54 -12.97 -0.96 1.46
C VAL A 54 -12.84 -1.40 2.91
N ALA A 55 -11.65 -1.26 3.49
CA ALA A 55 -11.40 -1.59 4.90
C ALA A 55 -11.88 -0.49 5.88
N GLY A 56 -12.48 0.60 5.40
CA GLY A 56 -12.95 1.71 6.23
C GLY A 56 -11.89 2.77 6.52
N GLY A 57 -10.78 2.76 5.79
CA GLY A 57 -9.69 3.73 5.90
C GLY A 57 -10.00 5.06 5.18
N PRO A 58 -9.04 6.00 5.18
CA PRO A 58 -9.21 7.29 4.52
C PRO A 58 -9.28 7.16 2.99
N GLU A 59 -9.94 8.13 2.35
CA GLU A 59 -9.89 8.26 0.89
C GLU A 59 -8.51 8.80 0.46
N VAL A 60 -7.73 7.96 -0.23
CA VAL A 60 -6.42 8.33 -0.76
C VAL A 60 -6.58 8.85 -2.19
N PRO A 61 -6.11 10.07 -2.50
CA PRO A 61 -6.16 10.60 -3.86
C PRO A 61 -5.39 9.72 -4.85
N PHE A 62 -6.03 9.38 -5.98
CA PHE A 62 -5.41 8.59 -7.06
C PHE A 62 -5.29 9.42 -8.33
N HIS A 63 -4.09 9.41 -8.94
CA HIS A 63 -3.81 10.10 -10.20
C HIS A 63 -3.28 9.07 -11.22
N PRO A 64 -3.97 8.84 -12.37
CA PRO A 64 -3.52 7.90 -13.38
C PRO A 64 -2.36 8.45 -14.22
N GLY A 65 -1.80 7.58 -15.08
CA GLY A 65 -0.79 7.96 -16.06
C GLY A 65 0.63 7.49 -15.75
N ARG A 66 0.82 6.64 -14.73
CA ARG A 66 2.06 5.87 -14.60
C ARG A 66 2.24 4.96 -15.80
N GLN A 67 3.47 4.91 -16.30
CA GLN A 67 3.88 4.04 -17.40
C GLN A 67 4.58 2.84 -16.81
N ASP A 68 4.28 1.66 -17.35
CA ASP A 68 5.01 0.45 -17.01
C ASP A 68 6.45 0.57 -17.51
N LYS A 69 7.38 0.00 -16.74
CA LYS A 69 8.79 -0.11 -17.11
C LYS A 69 9.10 -1.57 -17.44
N ASP A 70 9.97 -1.77 -18.43
CA ASP A 70 10.35 -3.11 -18.87
C ASP A 70 11.20 -3.86 -17.84
N GLU A 71 12.03 -3.11 -17.11
CA GLU A 71 12.97 -3.70 -16.15
C GLU A 71 12.51 -3.51 -14.70
N PRO A 72 12.53 -4.59 -13.89
CA PRO A 72 12.29 -4.48 -12.46
C PRO A 72 13.47 -3.79 -11.76
N PRO A 73 13.25 -3.17 -10.58
CA PRO A 73 14.35 -2.69 -9.75
C PRO A 73 15.20 -3.87 -9.22
N THR A 74 16.43 -3.58 -8.83
CA THR A 74 17.28 -4.56 -8.13
C THR A 74 16.68 -4.95 -6.79
N ASP A 75 16.78 -6.23 -6.44
CA ASP A 75 16.35 -6.78 -5.15
C ASP A 75 17.08 -6.12 -3.96
N GLY A 76 16.50 -6.27 -2.76
CA GLY A 76 17.08 -5.80 -1.50
C GLY A 76 16.74 -4.35 -1.13
N ARG A 77 15.86 -3.68 -1.88
CA ARG A 77 15.43 -2.29 -1.63
C ARG A 77 14.33 -2.11 -0.59
N LEU A 78 13.66 -3.20 -0.19
CA LEU A 78 12.56 -3.20 0.77
C LEU A 78 13.08 -3.27 2.22
N PRO A 79 12.31 -2.74 3.20
CA PRO A 79 12.73 -2.75 4.60
C PRO A 79 12.81 -4.18 5.15
N ASN A 80 13.81 -4.44 6.00
CA ASN A 80 14.01 -5.73 6.66
C ASN A 80 13.39 -5.66 8.07
N ALA A 81 12.51 -6.62 8.36
CA ALA A 81 11.77 -6.68 9.62
C ALA A 81 12.63 -6.96 10.87
N THR A 82 13.87 -7.44 10.72
CA THR A 82 14.79 -7.69 11.84
C THR A 82 15.64 -6.48 12.22
N LYS A 83 15.57 -5.38 11.46
CA LYS A 83 16.37 -4.19 11.68
C LYS A 83 15.56 -3.07 12.37
N GLY A 84 16.28 -2.15 13.00
CA GLY A 84 15.70 -1.03 13.76
C GLY A 84 15.55 0.27 12.97
N CYS A 85 15.38 1.37 13.72
CA CYS A 85 15.06 2.70 13.19
C CYS A 85 16.05 3.25 12.16
N ASP A 86 17.35 2.98 12.31
CA ASP A 86 18.35 3.46 11.36
C ASP A 86 18.14 2.87 9.97
N HIS A 87 17.79 1.58 9.90
CA HIS A 87 17.44 0.92 8.64
C HIS A 87 16.15 1.48 8.04
N LEU A 88 15.17 1.85 8.88
CA LEU A 88 13.96 2.52 8.39
C LEU A 88 14.28 3.88 7.78
N ARG A 89 15.16 4.68 8.40
CA ARG A 89 15.60 5.96 7.83
C ARG A 89 16.39 5.77 6.54
N ASP A 90 17.24 4.76 6.46
CA ASP A 90 17.99 4.45 5.24
C ASP A 90 17.04 4.14 4.07
N VAL A 91 16.04 3.30 4.29
CA VAL A 91 15.09 2.90 3.25
C VAL A 91 14.10 4.02 2.92
N PHE A 92 13.40 4.56 3.91
CA PHE A 92 12.29 5.48 3.65
C PHE A 92 12.77 6.92 3.43
N THR A 93 13.72 7.41 4.23
CA THR A 93 14.18 8.79 4.12
C THR A 93 15.27 8.94 3.06
N LYS A 94 16.37 8.18 3.15
CA LYS A 94 17.50 8.34 2.22
C LYS A 94 17.18 7.82 0.82
N GLN A 95 16.55 6.64 0.70
CA GLN A 95 16.27 6.03 -0.60
C GLN A 95 14.92 6.46 -1.21
N MET A 96 13.84 6.58 -0.42
CA MET A 96 12.51 6.95 -0.95
C MET A 96 12.16 8.44 -0.81
N GLY A 97 12.92 9.22 -0.03
CA GLY A 97 12.69 10.66 0.15
C GLY A 97 11.49 11.01 1.04
N LEU A 98 11.07 10.08 1.90
CA LEU A 98 9.94 10.24 2.83
C LEU A 98 10.38 10.79 4.19
N SER A 99 9.49 11.51 4.86
CA SER A 99 9.73 12.04 6.19
C SER A 99 9.60 10.96 7.27
N GLU A 100 10.13 11.21 8.48
CA GLU A 100 9.92 10.29 9.60
C GLU A 100 8.44 10.16 9.99
N GLN A 101 7.65 11.22 9.80
CA GLN A 101 6.20 11.18 9.98
C GLN A 101 5.56 10.17 9.00
N ASP A 102 5.99 10.18 7.73
CA ASP A 102 5.50 9.22 6.73
C ASP A 102 5.85 7.78 7.13
N ILE A 103 7.04 7.54 7.70
CA ILE A 103 7.43 6.19 8.18
C ILE A 103 6.43 5.69 9.23
N VAL A 104 6.08 6.52 10.21
CA VAL A 104 5.15 6.15 11.28
C VAL A 104 3.74 5.95 10.72
N VAL A 105 3.26 6.87 9.88
CA VAL A 105 1.93 6.79 9.25
C VAL A 105 1.80 5.53 8.40
N LEU A 106 2.79 5.24 7.54
CA LEU A 106 2.79 4.06 6.67
C LEU A 106 2.93 2.75 7.47
N SER A 107 3.65 2.77 8.60
CA SER A 107 3.71 1.61 9.51
C SER A 107 2.33 1.22 10.03
N GLY A 108 1.44 2.20 10.19
CA GLY A 108 0.02 2.00 10.54
C GLY A 108 -0.76 1.12 9.56
N GLY A 109 -0.30 0.95 8.32
CA GLY A 109 -0.91 0.02 7.37
C GLY A 109 -0.96 -1.43 7.86
N ARG A 110 -0.09 -1.79 8.81
CA ARG A 110 -0.09 -3.09 9.51
C ARG A 110 -1.29 -3.30 10.43
N THR A 111 -2.13 -2.28 10.63
CA THR A 111 -3.45 -2.46 11.25
C THR A 111 -4.29 -3.51 10.50
N LEU A 112 -4.04 -3.66 9.19
CA LEU A 112 -4.61 -4.70 8.34
C LEU A 112 -3.69 -5.93 8.21
N GLY A 113 -4.31 -7.09 8.12
CA GLY A 113 -3.66 -8.33 7.72
C GLY A 113 -2.90 -9.06 8.81
N ARG A 114 -1.96 -9.91 8.37
CA ARG A 114 -1.18 -10.82 9.21
C ARG A 114 0.09 -11.28 8.50
N CYS A 115 1.06 -11.73 9.29
CA CYS A 115 2.20 -12.51 8.80
C CYS A 115 1.81 -13.97 8.59
N HIS A 116 2.56 -14.62 7.69
CA HIS A 116 2.45 -16.05 7.37
C HIS A 116 3.86 -16.66 7.38
N LYS A 117 4.02 -17.75 8.15
CA LYS A 117 5.33 -18.36 8.44
C LYS A 117 6.06 -18.84 7.19
N ASP A 118 5.32 -19.35 6.22
CA ASP A 118 5.81 -19.79 4.91
C ASP A 118 6.25 -18.64 3.99
N CYS A 119 5.82 -17.41 4.27
CA CYS A 119 6.17 -16.23 3.48
C CYS A 119 7.34 -15.43 4.07
N SER A 120 7.33 -15.17 5.38
CA SER A 120 8.30 -14.28 6.03
C SER A 120 8.99 -14.89 7.26
N GLY A 121 8.62 -16.12 7.65
CA GLY A 121 9.06 -16.72 8.91
C GLY A 121 8.31 -16.23 10.15
N TYR A 122 7.49 -15.18 10.04
CA TYR A 122 6.64 -14.65 11.11
C TYR A 122 5.19 -15.11 10.96
N GLU A 123 4.41 -15.16 12.05
CA GLU A 123 3.02 -15.63 12.03
C GLU A 123 2.12 -14.69 12.85
N GLY A 124 0.88 -14.51 12.40
CA GLY A 124 -0.17 -13.85 13.18
C GLY A 124 -0.44 -12.38 12.80
N PRO A 125 -1.61 -11.85 13.20
CA PRO A 125 -2.00 -10.47 12.94
C PRO A 125 -1.37 -9.50 13.94
N TRP A 126 -1.30 -8.21 13.58
CA TRP A 126 -0.96 -7.14 14.55
C TRP A 126 -2.15 -6.69 15.37
N THR A 127 -3.38 -6.84 14.85
CA THR A 127 -4.61 -6.38 15.49
C THR A 127 -5.63 -7.51 15.57
N ALA A 128 -6.61 -7.40 16.48
CA ALA A 128 -7.71 -8.35 16.56
C ALA A 128 -8.59 -8.31 15.30
N ASN A 129 -8.88 -7.10 14.81
CA ASN A 129 -9.75 -6.84 13.66
C ASN A 129 -8.95 -6.59 12.37
N ARG A 130 -8.26 -7.63 11.88
CA ARG A 130 -7.33 -7.57 10.72
C ARG A 130 -7.90 -7.10 9.37
N LEU A 131 -9.19 -6.82 9.27
CA LEU A 131 -9.87 -6.32 8.05
C LEU A 131 -10.44 -4.90 8.22
N ILE A 132 -10.26 -4.28 9.39
CA ILE A 132 -10.73 -2.93 9.68
C ILE A 132 -9.52 -1.99 9.73
N PHE A 133 -9.56 -0.93 8.94
CA PHE A 133 -8.52 0.09 8.94
C PHE A 133 -8.81 1.10 10.03
N ASP A 134 -8.09 0.99 11.14
CA ASP A 134 -8.19 1.89 12.29
C ASP A 134 -6.81 2.17 12.90
N ASN A 135 -6.77 2.86 14.05
CA ASN A 135 -5.54 3.17 14.76
C ASN A 135 -5.09 2.09 15.77
N SER A 136 -5.67 0.87 15.74
CA SER A 136 -5.38 -0.19 16.72
C SER A 136 -3.95 -0.71 16.66
N TYR A 137 -3.24 -0.57 15.52
CA TYR A 137 -1.81 -0.89 15.43
C TYR A 137 -0.93 -0.09 16.41
N PHE A 138 -1.37 1.12 16.79
CA PHE A 138 -0.59 2.00 17.66
C PHE A 138 -0.99 1.93 19.13
N LYS A 139 -2.00 1.12 19.48
CA LYS A 139 -2.51 0.96 20.86
C LYS A 139 -1.91 -0.28 21.49
#